data_AF-A0A314L0S6-F1
#
_entry.id   AF-A0A314L0S6-F1
#
_cell.length_a   1.000
_cell.length_b   1.000
_cell.length_c   1.000
_cell.angle_alpha   90.00
_cell.angle_beta   90.00
_cell.angle_gamma   90.00
#
_symmetry.space_group_name_H-M   'P 1'
#
loop_
_entity.id
_entity.type
_entity.pdbx_description
1 polymer ?
#
loop_
_entity_poly.entity_id
_entity_poly.type
_entity_poly.pdbx_seq_one_letter_code
_entity_poly.pdbx_strand_id
1 'polypeptide(L)'
;MVFFATVSSVAATAMLLPKAVHESRLLFSILKEKFDEFSNKVTMVIDEFDGQINNEIYEAVEIYLGNKFSGKKCRLKVSKTEEKKNFKVTLEHNEKVNDFYDGNKFKWVWLEFKCFDNPRDMNSILRSEGKCFKLTFHKKHMDLALHSYLPYIMKESRFHTR
;
A
#
# COMPACT_ATOMS: atom_id res chain seq x y z
N MET A 1 57.19 -30.41 8.14
CA MET A 1 56.91 -28.99 8.44
C MET A 1 56.87 -28.29 7.08
N VAL A 2 55.74 -27.84 6.52
CA VAL A 2 54.75 -26.88 7.04
C VAL A 2 53.34 -27.18 6.47
N PHE A 3 52.35 -26.75 7.25
CA PHE A 3 50.90 -26.90 7.17
C PHE A 3 50.20 -26.07 6.05
N PHE A 4 49.08 -26.61 5.51
CA PHE A 4 47.78 -26.01 5.07
C PHE A 4 47.79 -24.70 4.22
N ALA A 5 46.93 -24.53 3.21
CA ALA A 5 45.51 -24.31 3.45
C ALA A 5 44.62 -24.40 2.20
N THR A 6 43.55 -25.20 2.33
CA THR A 6 42.29 -25.03 1.61
C THR A 6 41.58 -23.78 2.12
N VAL A 7 41.61 -22.68 1.37
CA VAL A 7 40.67 -21.55 1.53
C VAL A 7 40.23 -21.08 0.15
N SER A 8 39.44 -21.89 -0.55
CA SER A 8 38.58 -21.41 -1.63
C SER A 8 37.38 -20.66 -1.03
N SER A 9 37.69 -19.47 -0.52
CA SER A 9 36.84 -18.28 -0.38
C SER A 9 35.32 -18.48 -0.27
N VAL A 10 34.85 -18.62 0.98
CA VAL A 10 33.46 -18.36 1.39
C VAL A 10 33.01 -16.93 0.99
N ALA A 11 33.95 -16.00 0.83
CA ALA A 11 33.67 -14.63 0.43
C ALA A 11 33.19 -14.52 -1.03
N ALA A 12 33.70 -15.35 -1.95
CA ALA A 12 33.26 -15.34 -3.34
C ALA A 12 31.80 -15.79 -3.48
N THR A 13 31.39 -16.81 -2.74
CA THR A 13 29.99 -17.26 -2.64
C THR A 13 29.11 -16.22 -1.95
N ALA A 14 29.60 -15.57 -0.88
CA ALA A 14 28.87 -14.51 -0.19
C ALA A 14 28.70 -13.22 -1.01
N MET A 15 29.56 -12.96 -2.00
CA MET A 15 29.42 -11.83 -2.94
C MET A 15 28.52 -12.14 -4.14
N LEU A 16 28.38 -13.41 -4.51
CA LEU A 16 27.49 -13.87 -5.59
C LEU A 16 26.03 -13.95 -5.13
N LEU A 17 25.77 -14.30 -3.87
CA LEU A 17 24.41 -14.40 -3.32
C LEU A 17 23.64 -13.06 -3.36
N PRO A 18 24.18 -11.91 -2.91
CA PRO A 18 23.50 -10.61 -3.03
C PRO A 18 23.27 -10.20 -4.47
N LYS A 19 24.21 -10.50 -5.38
CA LYS A 19 24.05 -10.21 -6.81
C LYS A 19 22.93 -11.06 -7.41
N ALA A 20 22.92 -12.38 -7.18
CA ALA A 20 21.85 -13.25 -7.65
C ALA A 20 20.48 -12.89 -7.05
N VAL A 21 20.44 -12.53 -5.76
CA VAL A 21 19.21 -12.05 -5.09
C VAL A 21 18.76 -10.69 -5.65
N HIS A 22 19.69 -9.77 -5.92
CA HIS A 22 19.39 -8.47 -6.53
C HIS A 22 18.92 -8.61 -7.98
N GLU A 23 19.59 -9.42 -8.80
CA GLU A 23 19.19 -9.76 -10.16
C GLU A 23 17.81 -10.44 -10.19
N SER A 24 17.53 -11.36 -9.26
CA SER A 24 16.20 -11.98 -9.15
C SER A 24 15.11 -10.97 -8.83
N ARG A 25 15.42 -9.92 -8.06
CA ARG A 25 14.49 -8.84 -7.72
C ARG A 25 14.23 -7.91 -8.92
N LEU A 26 15.24 -7.64 -9.73
CA LEU A 26 15.09 -6.89 -10.97
C LEU A 26 14.26 -7.68 -11.99
N LEU A 27 14.58 -8.96 -12.19
CA LEU A 27 13.80 -9.85 -13.05
C LEU A 27 12.35 -9.98 -12.58
N PHE A 28 12.11 -10.12 -11.26
CA PHE A 28 10.76 -10.15 -10.71
C PHE A 28 10.02 -8.84 -10.95
N SER A 29 10.69 -7.68 -10.86
CA SER A 29 10.09 -6.37 -11.13
C SER A 29 9.73 -6.22 -12.60
N ILE A 30 10.63 -6.57 -13.53
CA ILE A 30 10.40 -6.53 -14.97
C ILE A 30 9.29 -7.51 -15.37
N LEU A 31 9.30 -8.72 -14.82
CA LEU A 31 8.24 -9.70 -15.03
C LEU A 31 6.92 -9.16 -14.50
N LYS A 32 6.89 -8.60 -13.29
CA LYS A 32 5.68 -8.02 -12.72
C LYS A 32 5.14 -6.85 -13.54
N GLU A 33 6.00 -5.95 -14.01
CA GLU A 33 5.62 -4.84 -14.90
C GLU A 33 5.02 -5.35 -16.22
N LYS A 34 5.67 -6.34 -16.86
CA LYS A 34 5.14 -6.96 -18.07
C LYS A 34 3.84 -7.73 -17.82
N PHE A 35 3.72 -8.45 -16.70
CA PHE A 35 2.49 -9.13 -16.32
C PHE A 35 1.35 -8.14 -15.99
N ASP A 36 1.69 -6.96 -15.47
CA ASP A 36 0.72 -5.88 -15.24
C ASP A 36 0.28 -5.23 -16.58
N GLU A 37 1.14 -5.20 -17.61
CA GLU A 37 0.80 -4.72 -18.97
C GLU A 37 -0.18 -5.67 -19.71
N PHE A 38 -0.04 -7.00 -19.52
CA PHE A 38 -1.00 -7.99 -20.02
C PHE A 38 -2.23 -8.16 -19.12
N SER A 39 -2.26 -7.49 -17.98
CA SER A 39 -3.36 -7.58 -17.04
C SER A 39 -4.47 -6.62 -17.45
N ASN A 40 -5.68 -7.15 -17.65
CA ASN A 40 -6.90 -6.35 -17.80
C ASN A 40 -7.32 -5.65 -16.50
N LYS A 41 -6.37 -5.24 -15.65
CA LYS A 41 -6.62 -4.57 -14.37
C LYS A 41 -6.07 -3.16 -14.41
N VAL A 42 -6.79 -2.26 -13.75
CA VAL A 42 -6.37 -0.90 -13.47
C VAL A 42 -6.13 -0.79 -11.98
N THR A 43 -5.11 -0.02 -11.59
CA THR A 43 -4.88 0.34 -10.19
C THR A 43 -4.96 1.85 -10.04
N MET A 44 -5.91 2.32 -9.24
CA MET A 44 -5.98 3.71 -8.78
C MET A 44 -5.17 3.86 -7.49
N VAL A 45 -4.46 4.97 -7.37
CA VAL A 45 -3.74 5.35 -6.15
C VAL A 45 -4.47 6.55 -5.54
N ILE A 46 -4.81 6.42 -4.26
CA ILE A 46 -5.51 7.46 -3.50
C ILE A 46 -4.57 7.83 -2.34
N ASP A 47 -3.85 8.93 -2.51
CA ASP A 47 -2.91 9.44 -1.50
C ASP A 47 -3.67 10.14 -0.37
N GLU A 48 -3.10 10.10 0.84
CA GLU A 48 -3.64 10.77 2.04
C GLU A 48 -3.76 12.28 1.86
N PHE A 49 -2.86 12.86 1.08
CA PHE A 49 -2.81 14.30 0.80
C PHE A 49 -2.80 14.54 -0.72
N ASP A 50 -3.58 15.52 -1.17
CA ASP A 50 -3.44 16.15 -2.49
C ASP A 50 -2.70 17.49 -2.28
N GLY A 51 -1.39 17.47 -2.52
CA GLY A 51 -0.49 18.56 -2.13
C GLY A 51 -0.39 18.70 -0.61
N GLN A 52 -0.90 19.80 -0.06
CA GLN A 52 -0.93 20.08 1.39
C GLN A 52 -2.30 19.85 2.02
N ILE A 53 -3.31 19.46 1.23
CA ILE A 53 -4.69 19.33 1.67
C ILE A 53 -5.00 17.84 1.86
N ASN A 54 -5.71 17.49 2.93
CA ASN A 54 -6.21 16.13 3.11
C ASN A 54 -7.10 15.73 1.92
N ASN A 55 -6.87 14.54 1.39
CA ASN A 55 -7.69 14.01 0.34
C ASN A 55 -9.01 13.47 0.92
N GLU A 56 -10.13 14.12 0.65
CA GLU A 56 -11.44 13.72 1.18
C GLU A 56 -11.81 12.27 0.83
N ILE A 57 -11.39 11.78 -0.35
CA ILE A 57 -11.68 10.41 -0.73
C ILE A 57 -10.81 9.40 0.03
N TYR A 58 -9.59 9.77 0.42
CA TYR A 58 -8.78 8.95 1.31
C TYR A 58 -9.48 8.77 2.66
N GLU A 59 -9.95 9.86 3.26
CA GLU A 59 -10.65 9.82 4.56
C GLU A 59 -11.92 8.97 4.48
N ALA A 60 -12.70 9.11 3.40
CA ALA A 60 -13.90 8.31 3.20
C ALA A 60 -13.59 6.81 3.05
N VAL A 61 -12.56 6.45 2.28
CA VAL A 61 -12.11 5.06 2.11
C VAL A 61 -11.63 4.48 3.43
N GLU A 62 -10.87 5.24 4.22
CA GLU A 62 -10.37 4.82 5.52
C GLU A 62 -11.52 4.45 6.47
N ILE A 63 -12.54 5.31 6.58
CA ILE A 63 -13.73 5.07 7.40
C ILE A 63 -14.53 3.86 6.85
N TYR A 64 -14.78 3.83 5.54
CA TYR A 64 -15.58 2.79 4.90
C TYR A 64 -14.98 1.41 5.07
N LEU A 65 -13.69 1.24 4.74
CA LEU A 65 -13.00 -0.03 4.86
C LEU A 65 -12.80 -0.41 6.33
N GLY A 66 -12.45 0.56 7.19
CA GLY A 66 -12.36 0.37 8.63
C GLY A 66 -13.64 -0.24 9.19
N ASN A 67 -14.80 0.35 8.88
CA ASN A 67 -16.09 -0.14 9.37
C ASN A 67 -16.50 -1.47 8.74
N LYS A 68 -16.37 -1.60 7.41
CA LYS A 68 -16.80 -2.79 6.66
C LYS A 68 -16.01 -4.05 7.02
N PHE A 69 -14.78 -3.88 7.50
CA PHE A 69 -13.89 -4.97 7.87
C PHE A 69 -13.60 -5.04 9.38
N SER A 70 -14.09 -4.09 10.19
CA SER A 70 -14.11 -4.18 11.66
C SER A 70 -14.87 -5.44 12.10
N GLY A 71 -14.14 -6.50 12.47
CA GLY A 71 -14.70 -7.80 12.87
C GLY A 71 -14.55 -8.94 11.86
N LYS A 72 -13.96 -8.70 10.67
CA LYS A 72 -13.55 -9.77 9.74
C LYS A 72 -12.12 -10.24 10.05
N LYS A 73 -11.69 -11.35 9.44
CA LYS A 73 -10.29 -11.83 9.47
C LYS A 73 -9.39 -10.88 8.65
N CYS A 74 -9.22 -9.65 9.12
CA CYS A 74 -8.30 -8.68 8.57
C CYS A 74 -7.49 -8.05 9.69
N ARG A 75 -6.26 -7.66 9.38
CA ARG A 75 -5.38 -6.97 10.31
C ARG A 75 -5.72 -5.48 10.34
N LEU A 76 -6.03 -4.96 11.52
CA LEU A 76 -6.43 -3.57 11.75
C LEU A 76 -5.43 -2.87 12.67
N LYS A 77 -5.10 -1.62 12.35
CA LYS A 77 -4.33 -0.70 13.19
C LYS A 77 -5.32 0.20 13.93
N VAL A 78 -5.31 0.15 15.25
CA VAL A 78 -6.14 1.00 16.11
C VAL A 78 -5.24 2.03 16.78
N SER A 79 -5.59 3.31 16.66
CA SER A 79 -4.86 4.41 17.28
C SER A 79 -5.83 5.36 17.98
N LYS A 80 -5.37 6.02 19.03
CA LYS A 80 -6.11 7.08 19.73
C LYS A 80 -5.15 8.24 19.96
N THR A 81 -5.52 9.42 19.48
CA THR A 81 -4.80 10.67 19.75
C THR A 81 -5.53 11.41 20.86
N GLU A 82 -4.80 12.13 21.73
CA GLU A 82 -5.40 12.86 22.87
C GLU A 82 -6.48 13.85 22.43
N GLU A 83 -6.37 14.41 21.23
CA GLU A 83 -7.32 15.36 20.64
C GLU A 83 -8.65 14.73 20.17
N LYS A 84 -8.69 13.42 19.93
CA LYS A 84 -9.88 12.73 19.39
C LYS A 84 -10.55 11.86 20.45
N LYS A 85 -11.83 12.11 20.73
CA LYS A 85 -12.64 11.31 21.67
C LYS A 85 -12.76 9.84 21.24
N ASN A 86 -12.77 9.57 19.94
CA ASN A 86 -13.01 8.25 19.37
C ASN A 86 -11.71 7.58 18.90
N PHE A 87 -11.68 6.25 18.95
CA PHE A 87 -10.59 5.46 18.37
C PHE A 87 -10.58 5.60 16.83
N LYS A 88 -9.40 5.78 16.25
CA LYS A 88 -9.16 5.70 14.81
C LYS A 88 -8.81 4.24 14.47
N VAL A 89 -9.66 3.59 13.67
CA VAL A 89 -9.44 2.22 13.19
C VAL A 89 -9.09 2.28 11.71
N THR A 90 -7.92 1.78 11.33
CA THR A 90 -7.45 1.69 9.94
C THR A 90 -7.05 0.25 9.62
N LEU A 91 -6.84 -0.06 8.34
CA LEU A 91 -6.20 -1.31 7.95
C LEU A 91 -4.72 -1.32 8.42
N GLU A 92 -4.15 -2.49 8.64
CA GLU A 92 -2.70 -2.64 8.88
C GLU A 92 -1.91 -2.53 7.56
N HIS A 93 -0.65 -2.12 7.66
CA HIS A 93 0.22 -1.91 6.51
C HIS A 93 0.27 -3.16 5.62
N ASN A 94 0.08 -2.95 4.31
CA ASN A 94 0.08 -3.99 3.27
C ASN A 94 -1.03 -5.03 3.42
N GLU A 95 -2.05 -4.76 4.26
CA GLU A 95 -3.23 -5.60 4.37
C GLU A 95 -4.05 -5.51 3.07
N LYS A 96 -4.47 -6.67 2.57
CA LYS A 96 -5.21 -6.80 1.31
C LYS A 96 -6.62 -7.25 1.60
N VAL A 97 -7.59 -6.38 1.32
CA VAL A 97 -9.01 -6.73 1.45
C VAL A 97 -9.67 -6.75 0.09
N ASN A 98 -10.60 -7.69 -0.08
CA ASN A 98 -11.43 -7.75 -1.28
C ASN A 98 -12.82 -7.25 -0.91
N ASP A 99 -13.27 -6.24 -1.64
CA ASP A 99 -14.64 -5.77 -1.59
C ASP A 99 -15.40 -6.17 -2.86
N PHE A 100 -16.72 -6.29 -2.73
CA PHE A 100 -17.63 -6.55 -3.83
C PHE A 100 -18.68 -5.43 -3.87
N TYR A 101 -18.79 -4.79 -5.03
CA TYR A 101 -19.77 -3.76 -5.30
C TYR A 101 -20.47 -4.08 -6.61
N ASP A 102 -21.80 -4.13 -6.58
CA ASP A 102 -22.62 -4.51 -7.73
C ASP A 102 -22.17 -5.84 -8.37
N GLY A 103 -21.83 -6.83 -7.54
CA GLY A 103 -21.30 -8.14 -7.98
C GLY A 103 -19.85 -8.12 -8.51
N ASN A 104 -19.23 -6.95 -8.65
CA ASN A 104 -17.88 -6.80 -9.19
C ASN A 104 -16.83 -6.71 -8.07
N LYS A 105 -15.68 -7.35 -8.29
CA LYS A 105 -14.61 -7.44 -7.30
C LYS A 105 -13.66 -6.24 -7.38
N PHE A 106 -13.48 -5.58 -6.24
CA PHE A 106 -12.54 -4.48 -6.02
C PHE A 106 -11.54 -4.87 -4.95
N LYS A 107 -10.24 -4.79 -5.26
CA LYS A 107 -9.18 -5.16 -4.33
C LYS A 107 -8.54 -3.90 -3.76
N TRP A 108 -8.51 -3.81 -2.44
CA TRP A 108 -7.90 -2.71 -1.71
C TRP A 108 -6.60 -3.16 -1.03
N VAL A 109 -5.62 -2.26 -1.03
CA VAL A 109 -4.38 -2.40 -0.27
C VAL A 109 -4.07 -1.08 0.40
N TRP A 110 -3.85 -1.08 1.71
CA TRP A 110 -3.35 0.09 2.43
C TRP A 110 -1.83 0.05 2.49
N LEU A 111 -1.19 1.18 2.18
CA LEU A 111 0.26 1.31 2.15
C LEU A 111 0.68 2.52 2.98
N GLU A 112 1.77 2.34 3.71
CA GLU A 112 2.45 3.34 4.53
C GLU A 112 3.93 3.27 4.12
N PHE A 113 4.49 4.35 3.61
CA PHE A 113 5.88 4.42 3.15
C PHE A 113 6.54 5.68 3.70
N LYS A 114 7.85 5.63 3.91
CA LYS A 114 8.60 6.80 4.36
C LYS A 114 8.92 7.66 3.13
N CYS A 115 8.36 8.86 3.06
CA CYS A 115 8.80 9.85 2.10
C CYS A 115 10.11 10.46 2.63
N PHE A 116 11.12 10.51 1.76
CA PHE A 116 12.34 11.26 2.00
C PHE A 116 12.20 12.57 1.24
N ASP A 117 11.95 13.67 1.95
CA ASP A 117 12.02 14.98 1.34
C ASP A 117 13.48 15.36 1.08
N ASN A 118 13.82 15.46 -0.22
CA ASN A 118 15.03 16.06 -0.80
C ASN A 118 16.40 15.48 -0.32
N PRO A 119 17.22 14.88 -1.21
CA PRO A 119 18.56 14.37 -0.85
C PRO A 119 19.61 15.46 -0.53
N ARG A 120 19.23 16.75 -0.52
CA ARG A 120 20.15 17.89 -0.34
C ARG A 120 20.14 18.52 1.06
N ASP A 121 19.20 18.16 1.92
CA ASP A 121 19.20 18.62 3.31
C ASP A 121 19.56 17.47 4.25
N MET A 122 20.84 17.38 4.62
CA MET A 122 21.31 16.38 5.60
C MET A 122 20.73 16.57 7.01
N ASN A 123 19.97 17.65 7.26
CA ASN A 123 19.35 17.95 8.55
C ASN A 123 17.80 17.97 8.53
N SER A 124 17.12 17.67 7.42
CA SER A 124 15.65 17.55 7.40
C SER A 124 15.19 16.14 7.81
N ILE A 125 15.48 15.75 9.05
CA ILE A 125 14.84 14.58 9.67
C ILE A 125 13.41 14.95 10.06
N LEU A 126 12.50 15.05 9.09
CA LEU A 126 11.06 15.06 9.36
C LEU A 126 10.35 14.26 8.26
N ARG A 127 10.30 12.93 8.35
CA ARG A 127 9.26 12.15 9.07
C ARG A 127 7.86 12.22 8.45
N SER A 128 7.70 12.60 7.18
CA SER A 128 6.44 12.35 6.48
C SER A 128 6.35 10.86 6.09
N GLU A 129 5.66 10.06 6.89
CA GLU A 129 5.18 8.75 6.46
C GLU A 129 4.01 8.99 5.51
N GLY A 130 4.25 8.86 4.20
CA GLY A 130 3.23 8.92 3.17
C GLY A 130 2.31 7.71 3.26
N LYS A 131 1.00 7.94 3.24
CA LYS A 131 0.00 6.88 3.25
C LYS A 131 -0.85 6.95 2.00
N CYS A 132 -1.18 5.79 1.44
CA CYS A 132 -2.10 5.71 0.32
C CYS A 132 -2.91 4.41 0.32
N PHE A 133 -4.05 4.45 -0.35
CA PHE A 133 -4.79 3.25 -0.73
C PHE A 133 -4.57 2.95 -2.21
N LYS A 134 -4.34 1.67 -2.52
CA LYS A 134 -4.39 1.15 -3.88
C LYS A 134 -5.68 0.38 -4.10
N LEU A 135 -6.42 0.79 -5.13
CA LEU A 135 -7.64 0.15 -5.59
C LEU A 135 -7.38 -0.53 -6.93
N THR A 136 -7.38 -1.87 -6.95
CA THR A 136 -7.17 -2.66 -8.17
C THR A 136 -8.46 -3.38 -8.57
N PHE A 137 -8.86 -3.23 -9.84
CA PHE A 137 -10.06 -3.86 -10.41
C PHE A 137 -9.91 -4.07 -11.92
N HIS A 138 -10.86 -4.76 -12.55
CA HIS A 138 -10.80 -5.02 -14.00
C HIS A 138 -11.11 -3.75 -14.81
N LYS A 139 -10.33 -3.44 -15.85
CA LYS A 139 -10.41 -2.21 -16.67
C LYS A 139 -11.83 -1.89 -17.16
N LYS A 140 -12.62 -2.91 -17.54
CA LYS A 140 -14.04 -2.77 -17.93
C LYS A 140 -14.95 -2.11 -16.88
N HIS A 141 -14.51 -2.01 -15.63
CA HIS A 141 -15.26 -1.40 -14.53
C HIS A 141 -14.75 0.00 -14.18
N MET A 142 -13.97 0.65 -15.04
CA MET A 142 -13.46 2.00 -14.81
C MET A 142 -14.60 3.01 -14.55
N ASP A 143 -15.62 3.02 -15.41
CA ASP A 143 -16.77 3.92 -15.26
C ASP A 143 -17.56 3.61 -13.99
N LEU A 144 -17.76 2.32 -13.69
CA LEU A 144 -18.41 1.87 -12.45
C LEU A 144 -17.62 2.34 -11.22
N ALA A 145 -16.29 2.24 -11.26
CA ALA A 145 -15.42 2.66 -10.16
C ALA A 145 -15.54 4.17 -9.90
N LEU A 146 -15.38 4.99 -10.94
CA LEU A 146 -15.35 6.45 -10.85
C LEU A 146 -16.72 7.06 -10.56
N HIS A 147 -17.77 6.58 -11.21
CA HIS A 147 -19.07 7.24 -11.21
C HIS A 147 -20.10 6.61 -10.27
N SER A 148 -19.81 5.43 -9.71
CA SER A 148 -20.76 4.71 -8.85
C SER A 148 -20.12 4.26 -7.54
N TYR A 149 -19.05 3.46 -7.59
CA TYR A 149 -18.47 2.84 -6.41
C TYR A 149 -17.78 3.86 -5.48
N LEU A 150 -16.89 4.70 -6.00
CA LEU A 150 -16.22 5.74 -5.21
C LEU A 150 -17.23 6.76 -4.62
N PRO A 151 -18.20 7.28 -5.39
CA PRO A 151 -19.28 8.10 -4.83
C PRO A 151 -20.11 7.39 -3.74
N TYR A 152 -20.37 6.09 -3.89
CA TYR A 152 -21.05 5.30 -2.88
C TYR A 152 -20.24 5.23 -1.57
N ILE A 153 -18.92 4.98 -1.65
CA ILE A 153 -18.02 5.00 -0.49
C ILE A 153 -18.06 6.37 0.20
N MET A 154 -17.99 7.46 -0.56
CA MET A 154 -18.07 8.83 -0.05
C MET A 154 -19.39 9.11 0.70
N LYS A 155 -20.49 8.53 0.21
CA LYS A 155 -21.80 8.66 0.85
C LYS A 155 -21.89 7.83 2.13
N GLU A 156 -21.43 6.58 2.08
CA GLU A 156 -21.51 5.64 3.20
C GLU A 156 -20.65 6.09 4.39
N SER A 157 -19.45 6.61 4.13
CA SER A 157 -18.54 7.09 5.19
C SER A 157 -19.14 8.22 6.02
N ARG A 158 -19.97 9.08 5.40
CA ARG A 158 -20.63 10.22 6.08
C ARG A 158 -21.73 9.78 7.05
N PHE A 159 -22.39 8.65 6.79
CA PHE A 159 -23.46 8.16 7.67
C PHE A 159 -22.93 7.58 8.99
N HIS A 160 -21.68 7.12 9.02
CA HIS A 160 -21.08 6.52 10.20
C HIS A 160 -20.29 7.48 11.09
N THR A 161 -20.21 8.76 10.73
CA THR A 161 -19.56 9.81 11.52
C THR A 161 -20.54 10.55 12.45
N ARG A 162 -21.80 10.10 12.55
CA ARG A 162 -22.85 10.70 13.40
C ARG A 162 -23.07 9.96 14.72
#